data_AF-A0A353ERM6-F1
#
_entry.id   AF-A0A353ERM6-F1
#
_cell.length_a   1.000
_cell.length_b   1.000
_cell.length_c   1.000
_cell.angle_alpha   90.00
_cell.angle_beta   90.00
_cell.angle_gamma   90.00
#
_symmetry.space_group_name_H-M   'P 1'
#
loop_
_entity.id
_entity.type
_entity.pdbx_description
1 polymer ?
#
loop_
_entity_poly.entity_id
_entity_poly.type
_entity_poly.pdbx_seq_one_letter_code
_entity_poly.pdbx_strand_id
1 'polypeptide(L)' 'MIRTQVSLSALEYRKAKEAAKKSGISLAELLRRSLRGLFPVAQDKPWMKYAGFVESGNKNSSSEVDDIIYGQKT' A
#
# COMPACT_ATOMS: atom_id res chain seq x y z
N MET A 1 -8.55 -12.35 -9.97
CA MET A 1 -9.46 -11.20 -10.14
C MET A 1 -10.77 -11.55 -9.44
N ILE A 2 -11.23 -10.73 -8.49
CA ILE A 2 -12.55 -10.89 -7.85
C ILE A 2 -13.58 -10.12 -8.70
N ARG A 3 -14.74 -10.73 -8.98
CA ARG A 3 -15.83 -10.06 -9.69
C ARG A 3 -16.70 -9.33 -8.68
N THR A 4 -16.88 -8.03 -8.87
CA THR A 4 -17.74 -7.19 -8.02
C THR A 4 -18.72 -6.43 -8.91
N GLN A 5 -19.99 -6.40 -8.51
CA GLN A 5 -21.00 -5.55 -9.15
C GLN A 5 -21.12 -4.26 -8.35
N VAL A 6 -21.11 -3.14 -9.06
CA VAL A 6 -21.31 -1.80 -8.48
C VAL A 6 -22.40 -1.10 -9.28
N SER A 7 -23.34 -0.51 -8.56
CA SER A 7 -24.41 0.30 -9.16
C SER A 7 -23.89 1.72 -9.38
N LEU A 8 -24.16 2.25 -10.57
CA LEU A 8 -23.87 3.64 -10.93
C LEU A 8 -25.17 4.27 -11.43
N SER A 9 -25.35 5.57 -11.17
CA SER A 9 -26.38 6.30 -11.88
C SER A 9 -26.11 6.28 -13.39
N ALA A 10 -27.16 6.42 -14.20
CA ALA A 10 -27.02 6.46 -15.65
C ALA A 10 -26.06 7.58 -16.12
N LEU A 11 -26.07 8.72 -15.42
CA LEU A 11 -25.18 9.84 -15.71
C LEU A 11 -23.72 9.52 -15.41
N GLU A 12 -23.42 8.93 -14.26
CA GLU A 12 -22.06 8.51 -13.89
C GLU A 12 -21.52 7.48 -14.85
N TYR A 13 -22.33 6.47 -15.19
CA TYR A 13 -21.94 5.43 -16.14
C TYR A 13 -21.55 6.01 -17.50
N ARG A 14 -22.36 6.95 -18.03
CA ARG A 14 -22.08 7.62 -19.31
C ARG A 14 -20.78 8.44 -19.23
N LYS A 15 -20.63 9.27 -18.21
CA LYS A 15 -19.41 10.08 -18.01
C LYS A 15 -18.16 9.22 -17.88
N ALA A 16 -18.24 8.12 -17.13
CA ALA A 16 -17.13 7.17 -16.98
C ALA A 16 -16.78 6.48 -18.31
N LYS A 17 -17.78 6.07 -19.10
CA LYS A 17 -17.57 5.51 -20.45
C LYS A 17 -16.88 6.49 -21.39
N GLU A 18 -17.29 7.75 -21.39
CA GLU A 18 -16.66 8.81 -22.18
C GLU A 18 -15.21 9.05 -21.75
N ALA A 19 -14.95 9.13 -20.44
CA ALA A 19 -13.59 9.32 -19.90
C ALA A 19 -12.66 8.14 -20.25
N ALA A 20 -13.16 6.90 -20.12
CA ALA A 20 -12.42 5.70 -20.49
C ALA A 20 -12.09 5.69 -21.99
N LYS A 21 -13.07 6.04 -22.84
CA LYS A 21 -12.87 6.16 -24.30
C LYS A 21 -11.83 7.21 -24.66
N LYS A 22 -11.91 8.41 -24.06
CA LYS A 22 -10.92 9.49 -24.25
C LYS A 22 -9.51 9.06 -23.85
N SER A 23 -9.41 8.20 -22.83
CA SER A 23 -8.13 7.70 -22.32
C SER A 23 -7.65 6.41 -23.03
N GLY A 24 -8.41 5.88 -23.99
CA GLY A 24 -8.06 4.65 -24.71
C GLY A 24 -8.05 3.38 -23.84
N ILE A 25 -8.74 3.37 -22.69
CA ILE A 25 -8.77 2.23 -21.76
C ILE A 25 -10.20 1.71 -21.57
N SER A 26 -10.32 0.49 -21.01
CA SER A 26 -11.62 -0.06 -20.62
C SER A 26 -12.22 0.67 -19.42
N LEU A 27 -13.55 0.63 -19.28
CA LEU A 27 -14.23 1.16 -18.10
C LEU A 27 -13.73 0.51 -16.80
N ALA A 28 -13.49 -0.81 -16.83
CA ALA A 28 -12.96 -1.53 -15.68
C ALA A 28 -11.57 -1.02 -15.27
N GLU A 29 -10.73 -0.69 -16.24
CA GLU A 29 -9.39 -0.18 -15.95
C GLU A 29 -9.42 1.27 -15.46
N LEU A 30 -10.33 2.10 -15.98
CA LEU A 30 -10.59 3.43 -15.42
C LEU A 30 -10.93 3.32 -13.93
N LEU A 31 -11.89 2.46 -13.57
CA LEU A 31 -12.31 2.25 -12.18
C LEU A 31 -11.16 1.73 -11.31
N ARG A 32 -10.33 0.78 -11.80
CA ARG A 32 -9.15 0.31 -11.06
C ARG A 32 -8.15 1.44 -10.78
N ARG A 33 -7.87 2.30 -11.76
CA ARG A 33 -6.93 3.43 -11.58
C ARG A 33 -7.46 4.44 -10.59
N SER A 34 -8.76 4.77 -10.67
CA SER A 34 -9.40 5.65 -9.69
C SER A 34 -9.30 5.08 -8.27
N LEU A 35 -9.55 3.78 -8.08
CA LEU A 35 -9.41 3.13 -6.78
C LEU A 35 -7.96 3.13 -6.27
N ARG A 36 -6.96 2.88 -7.13
CA ARG A 36 -5.54 2.93 -6.73
C ARG A 36 -5.08 4.32 -6.29
N GLY A 37 -5.65 5.38 -6.86
CA GLY A 37 -5.35 6.75 -6.42
C GLY A 37 -5.89 7.06 -5.01
N LEU A 38 -7.04 6.48 -4.66
CA LEU A 38 -7.69 6.68 -3.36
C LEU A 38 -7.13 5.74 -2.28
N PHE A 39 -6.85 4.50 -2.66
CA PHE A 39 -6.30 3.46 -1.82
C PHE A 39 -4.97 3.05 -2.45
N PRO A 40 -3.89 3.81 -2.20
CA PRO A 40 -2.57 3.38 -2.60
C PRO A 40 -2.36 2.00 -2.00
N VAL A 41 -2.28 0.99 -2.87
CA VAL A 41 -1.92 -0.36 -2.45
C VAL A 41 -0.54 -0.20 -1.85
N ALA A 42 -0.42 -0.34 -0.53
CA ALA A 42 0.86 -0.30 0.15
C ALA A 42 1.73 -1.40 -0.48
N GLN A 43 2.57 -1.03 -1.44
CA GLN A 43 3.50 -1.96 -2.07
C GLN A 43 4.62 -2.31 -1.11
N ASP A 44 4.91 -1.39 -0.19
CA ASP A 44 6.02 -1.53 0.74
C ASP A 44 5.46 -1.63 2.13
N LYS A 45 5.73 -2.78 2.74
CA LYS A 45 5.51 -3.09 4.14
C LYS A 45 5.84 -1.83 4.97
N PRO A 46 4.86 -1.14 5.58
CA PRO A 46 5.08 0.18 6.19
C PRO A 46 6.13 0.14 7.31
N TRP A 47 6.28 -1.04 7.94
CA TRP A 47 7.31 -1.32 8.95
C TRP A 47 8.74 -1.38 8.38
N MET A 48 8.92 -1.67 7.08
CA MET A 48 10.24 -1.64 6.42
C MET A 48 10.77 -0.22 6.21
N LYS A 49 9.94 0.83 6.39
CA LYS A 49 10.41 2.23 6.39
C LYS A 49 11.51 2.49 7.44
N TYR A 50 11.52 1.71 8.52
CA TYR A 50 12.51 1.79 9.59
C TYR A 50 13.50 0.62 9.58
N ALA A 51 13.46 -0.25 8.57
CA ALA A 51 14.42 -1.35 8.46
C ALA A 51 15.84 -0.78 8.25
N GLY A 52 16.76 -1.10 9.16
CA GLY A 52 18.11 -0.54 9.17
C GLY A 52 18.23 0.83 9.86
N PHE A 53 17.13 1.41 10.34
CA PHE A 53 17.14 2.60 11.18
C PHE A 53 17.35 2.16 12.64
N VAL A 54 18.59 2.21 13.11
CA VAL A 54 18.94 2.05 14.53
C VAL A 54 19.42 3.41 15.00
N GLU A 55 18.70 4.04 15.94
CA GLU A 55 19.02 5.39 16.44
C GLU A 55 20.44 5.49 17.00
N SER A 56 20.98 4.40 17.54
CA SER A 56 22.36 4.30 18.05
C SER A 56 23.43 4.33 16.95
N GLY A 57 23.09 4.01 15.70
CA GLY A 57 24.05 3.81 14.59
C GLY A 57 25.00 2.61 14.76
N ASN A 58 24.89 1.86 15.85
CA ASN A 58 25.77 0.71 16.13
C ASN A 58 25.27 -0.54 15.39
N LYS A 59 26.07 -1.02 14.44
CA LYS A 59 25.76 -2.21 13.62
C LYS A 59 25.70 -3.52 14.42
N ASN A 60 26.25 -3.52 15.64
CA ASN A 60 26.25 -4.68 16.53
C ASN A 60 25.15 -4.62 17.59
N SER A 61 24.27 -3.59 17.58
CA SER A 61 23.20 -3.45 18.58
C SER A 61 22.28 -4.67 18.66
N SER A 62 22.12 -5.45 17.60
CA SER A 62 21.33 -6.69 17.63
C SER A 62 21.99 -7.83 18.39
N SER A 63 23.32 -7.84 18.52
CA SER A 63 24.07 -8.93 19.15
C SER A 63 24.15 -8.79 20.67
N GLU A 64 23.93 -7.59 21.20
CA GLU A 64 24.01 -7.27 22.63
C GLU A 64 22.64 -7.33 23.33
N VAL A 65 21.55 -7.57 22.57
CA VAL A 65 20.17 -7.58 23.11
C VAL A 65 20.03 -8.64 24.21
N ASP A 66 20.58 -9.84 23.99
CA ASP A 66 20.45 -10.92 24.96
C ASP A 66 21.18 -10.59 26.27
N ASP A 67 22.36 -9.97 26.20
CA ASP A 67 23.12 -9.57 27.39
C ASP A 67 22.42 -8.42 28.16
N ILE A 68 21.80 -7.47 27.46
CA ILE A 68 21.06 -6.37 28.10
C ILE A 68 19.79 -6.87 28.77
N ILE A 69 19.02 -7.75 28.10
CA ILE A 69 17.71 -8.21 28.58
C ILE A 69 17.84 -9.36 29.59
N TYR A 70 18.78 -10.27 29.37
CA TYR A 70 18.91 -11.50 30.17
C TYR A 70 20.18 -11.57 31.01
N GLY A 71 21.20 -10.76 30.72
CA GLY A 71 22.44 -10.70 31.51
C GLY A 71 22.25 -10.05 32.89
N GLN A 72 21.14 -9.35 33.12
CA GLN A 72 20.74 -8.87 34.44
C GLN A 72 19.91 -9.93 35.19
N LYS A 73 20.49 -11.11 35.40
CA LYS A 73 20.04 -12.01 36.47
C LYS A 73 21.01 -11.90 37.62
N THR A 74 20.68 -11.02 38.56
CA THR A 74 21.24 -11.03 39.92
C THR A 74 20.30 -11.82 40.81
#